data_AF-A0A087TH05-F1
#
_entry.id   AF-A0A087TH05-F1
#
_cell.length_a   1.000
_cell.length_b   1.000
_cell.length_c   1.000
_cell.angle_alpha   90.00
_cell.angle_beta   90.00
_cell.angle_gamma   90.00
#
_symmetry.space_group_name_H-M   'P 1'
#
loop_
_entity.id
_entity.type
_entity.pdbx_description
1 polymer ?
#
loop_
_entity_poly.entity_id
_entity_poly.type
_entity_poly.pdbx_seq_one_letter_code
_entity_poly.pdbx_strand_id
1 'polypeptide(L)'
;MTGISDTVCLVNKCKEMEEDLKIKSFLEVWSDLHYGYAKTLLMLFCISHIIIVVHPKACFDLSYVYLFRALDTMRSKALPWFRELLSGIDISNDWIQNGRPCSPRVLFVFESCPLFHTYDNNANAVIEGGIRSKPKKQSPLKKLEHSLEDQIYRILRKSRVITNVSGNSLFAVPANQEFVFIFSSKPYITDFVGFFLTQIRAHCQMAKELDLTENKQETKNN
;
A
#
# COMPACT_ATOMS: atom_id res chain seq x y z
N MET A 1 11.72 5.65 -4.57
CA MET A 1 12.16 6.34 -3.34
C MET A 1 11.90 5.38 -2.18
N THR A 2 12.93 4.91 -1.49
CA THR A 2 12.79 3.95 -0.38
C THR A 2 12.63 4.72 0.93
N GLY A 3 11.56 4.44 1.66
CA GLY A 3 11.29 5.12 2.93
C GLY A 3 12.08 4.54 4.10
N ILE A 4 12.08 5.23 5.23
CA ILE A 4 12.67 4.69 6.48
C ILE A 4 11.91 3.45 6.98
N SER A 5 10.61 3.37 6.70
CA SER A 5 9.76 2.24 7.10
C SER A 5 9.88 1.02 6.19
N ASP A 6 10.67 1.10 5.12
CA ASP A 6 11.03 -0.05 4.31
C ASP A 6 12.08 -0.88 5.05
N THR A 7 11.77 -2.15 5.35
CA THR A 7 12.63 -3.05 6.11
C THR A 7 14.04 -3.17 5.51
N VAL A 8 14.16 -3.21 4.18
CA VAL A 8 15.46 -3.35 3.52
C VAL A 8 16.31 -2.09 3.74
N CYS A 9 15.69 -0.93 3.54
CA CYS A 9 16.31 0.37 3.79
C CYS A 9 16.70 0.55 5.25
N LEU A 10 15.80 0.18 6.17
CA LEU A 10 16.02 0.26 7.61
C LEU A 10 17.19 -0.61 8.06
N VAL A 11 17.28 -1.85 7.58
CA VAL A 11 18.41 -2.75 7.92
C VAL A 11 19.73 -2.15 7.45
N ASN A 12 19.78 -1.58 6.25
CA ASN A 12 21.00 -0.94 5.75
C ASN A 12 21.34 0.32 6.57
N LYS A 13 20.34 1.15 6.91
CA LYS A 13 20.55 2.34 7.73
C LYS A 13 20.94 2.02 9.17
N CYS A 14 20.44 0.93 9.75
CA CYS A 14 20.86 0.48 11.07
C CYS A 14 22.35 0.08 11.11
N LYS A 15 22.87 -0.49 10.03
CA LYS A 15 24.31 -0.80 9.92
C LYS A 15 25.17 0.45 9.83
N GLU A 16 24.71 1.46 9.07
CA GLU A 16 25.39 2.76 8.98
C GLU A 16 25.32 3.54 10.30
N MET A 17 24.18 3.45 11.00
CA MET A 17 23.92 4.14 12.26
C MET A 17 24.88 3.71 13.38
N GLU A 18 25.45 2.51 13.33
CA GLU A 18 26.44 2.05 14.32
C GLU A 18 27.70 2.94 14.35
N GLU A 19 28.12 3.47 13.20
CA GLU A 19 29.22 4.43 13.12
C GLU A 19 28.80 5.83 13.57
N ASP A 20 27.61 6.28 13.16
CA ASP A 20 27.09 7.61 13.53
C ASP A 20 26.84 7.76 15.04
N LEU A 21 26.44 6.67 15.71
CA LEU A 21 26.22 6.63 17.15
C LEU A 21 27.49 6.82 17.98
N LYS A 22 28.68 6.68 17.38
CA LYS A 22 29.95 6.99 18.05
C LYS A 22 30.14 8.50 18.22
N ILE A 23 29.48 9.30 17.39
CA ILE A 23 29.66 10.76 17.30
C ILE A 23 28.41 11.49 17.81
N LYS A 24 27.22 10.99 17.47
CA LYS A 24 25.92 11.60 17.77
C LYS A 24 25.08 10.74 18.70
N SER A 25 24.13 11.37 19.39
CA SER A 25 23.13 10.63 20.16
C SER A 25 22.13 9.90 19.24
N PHE A 26 21.57 8.80 19.70
CA PHE A 26 20.55 8.05 18.96
C PHE A 26 19.38 8.92 18.49
N LEU A 27 18.87 9.79 19.36
CA LEU A 27 17.74 10.66 19.04
C LEU A 27 18.08 11.65 17.93
N GLU A 28 19.31 12.13 17.87
CA GLU A 28 19.77 13.05 16.83
C GLU A 28 19.85 12.35 15.47
N VAL A 29 20.49 11.17 15.41
CA VAL A 29 20.57 10.38 14.17
C VAL A 29 19.17 9.97 13.67
N TRP A 30 18.31 9.53 14.59
CA TRP A 30 16.94 9.17 14.27
C TRP A 30 16.12 10.36 13.76
N SER A 31 16.29 11.53 14.38
CA SER A 31 15.65 12.78 13.96
C SER A 31 16.11 13.21 12.57
N ASP A 32 17.41 13.17 12.29
CA ASP A 32 17.99 13.50 10.99
C ASP A 32 17.41 12.61 9.88
N LEU A 33 17.27 11.30 10.16
CA LEU A 33 16.70 10.33 9.23
C LEU A 33 15.21 10.60 8.94
N HIS A 34 14.42 10.88 9.98
CA HIS A 34 13.01 11.26 9.83
C HIS A 34 12.84 12.58 9.08
N TYR A 35 13.70 13.55 9.36
CA TYR A 35 13.68 14.84 8.70
C TYR A 35 14.05 14.74 7.22
N GLY A 36 15.06 13.93 6.88
CA GLY A 36 15.40 13.59 5.50
C GLY A 36 14.21 12.97 4.76
N TYR A 37 13.62 11.93 5.35
CA TYR A 37 12.46 11.26 4.79
C TYR A 37 11.25 12.20 4.60
N ALA A 38 10.93 13.03 5.59
CA ALA A 38 9.83 13.98 5.54
C ALA A 38 10.02 15.03 4.42
N LYS A 39 11.25 15.54 4.23
CA LYS A 39 11.57 16.47 3.13
C LYS A 39 11.35 15.84 1.76
N THR A 40 11.86 14.63 1.55
CA THR A 40 11.70 13.96 0.25
C THR A 40 10.23 13.58 0.01
N LEU A 41 9.50 13.18 1.05
CA LEU A 41 8.08 12.91 0.95
C LEU A 41 7.28 14.19 0.64
N LEU A 42 7.59 15.32 1.27
CA LEU A 42 7.00 16.62 0.94
C LEU A 42 7.22 16.97 -0.54
N MET A 43 8.44 16.78 -1.04
CA MET A 43 8.75 17.02 -2.45
C MET A 43 7.87 16.15 -3.36
N LEU A 44 7.66 14.88 -3.02
CA LEU A 44 6.75 13.99 -3.73
C LEU A 44 5.32 14.54 -3.78
N PHE A 45 4.80 15.07 -2.66
CA PHE A 45 3.48 15.73 -2.60
C PHE A 45 3.39 17.02 -3.41
N CYS A 46 4.49 17.73 -3.63
CA CYS A 46 4.50 18.99 -4.39
C CYS A 46 4.54 18.79 -5.91
N ILE A 47 5.04 17.64 -6.40
CA ILE A 47 5.22 17.39 -7.85
C ILE A 47 4.27 16.33 -8.42
N SER A 48 3.64 15.53 -7.57
CA SER A 48 2.81 14.40 -8.01
C SER A 48 1.35 14.78 -8.20
N HIS A 49 0.66 14.05 -9.08
CA HIS A 49 -0.79 14.10 -9.25
C HIS A 49 -1.51 12.98 -8.48
N ILE A 50 -0.84 11.83 -8.32
CA ILE A 50 -1.35 10.65 -7.63
C ILE A 50 -0.23 10.10 -6.75
N ILE A 51 -0.59 9.70 -5.53
CA ILE A 51 0.32 9.07 -4.57
C ILE A 51 -0.34 7.81 -4.05
N ILE A 52 0.42 6.72 -4.04
CA ILE A 52 -0.07 5.42 -3.57
C ILE A 52 0.62 5.12 -2.25
N VAL A 53 -0.17 4.92 -1.21
CA VAL A 53 0.28 4.51 0.12
C VAL A 53 0.05 3.02 0.25
N VAL A 54 1.14 2.26 0.33
CA VAL A 54 1.11 0.81 0.51
C VAL A 54 1.29 0.48 1.98
N HIS A 55 0.41 -0.35 2.53
CA HIS A 55 0.50 -0.84 3.90
C HIS A 55 0.34 -2.37 3.93
N PRO A 56 1.17 -3.11 4.69
CA PRO A 56 1.18 -4.57 4.61
C PRO A 56 -0.08 -5.24 5.14
N LYS A 57 -0.83 -4.59 6.03
CA LYS A 57 -2.02 -5.14 6.70
C LYS A 57 -3.29 -4.41 6.26
N ALA A 58 -4.44 -5.07 6.21
CA ALA A 58 -5.74 -4.41 5.97
C ALA A 58 -6.24 -3.58 7.18
N CYS A 59 -5.40 -2.69 7.72
CA CYS A 59 -5.72 -1.75 8.78
C CYS A 59 -5.06 -0.40 8.52
N PHE A 60 -5.76 0.69 8.80
CA PHE A 60 -5.20 2.03 8.66
C PHE A 60 -4.32 2.38 9.87
N ASP A 61 -3.07 2.78 9.62
CA ASP A 61 -2.16 3.23 10.66
C ASP A 61 -2.37 4.71 10.99
N LEU A 62 -2.63 5.00 12.27
CA LEU A 62 -2.80 6.37 12.77
C LEU A 62 -1.50 7.18 12.70
N SER A 63 -0.32 6.54 12.65
CA SER A 63 0.97 7.22 12.50
C SER A 63 0.99 8.12 11.26
N TYR A 64 0.30 7.72 10.19
CA TYR A 64 0.16 8.52 8.96
C TYR A 64 -0.55 9.86 9.21
N VAL A 65 -1.50 9.91 10.13
CA VAL A 65 -2.21 11.17 10.45
C VAL A 65 -1.23 12.20 11.00
N TYR A 66 -0.35 11.80 11.91
CA TYR A 66 0.67 12.68 12.48
C TYR A 66 1.67 13.13 11.41
N LEU A 67 2.12 12.19 10.57
CA LEU A 67 3.02 12.47 9.46
C LEU A 67 2.40 13.48 8.47
N PHE A 68 1.16 13.25 8.02
CA PHE A 68 0.48 14.15 7.08
C PHE A 68 0.27 15.55 7.65
N ARG A 69 -0.05 15.67 8.95
CA ARG A 69 -0.16 16.98 9.60
C ARG A 69 1.18 17.70 9.70
N ALA A 70 2.25 16.97 10.01
CA ALA A 70 3.60 17.53 10.02
C ALA A 70 4.00 18.03 8.63
N LEU A 71 3.75 17.22 7.59
CA LEU A 71 4.02 17.58 6.21
C LEU A 71 3.21 18.78 5.73
N ASP A 72 1.92 18.89 6.07
CA ASP A 72 1.12 20.05 5.68
C ASP A 72 1.59 21.35 6.38
N THR A 73 2.05 21.22 7.62
CA THR A 73 2.68 22.33 8.35
C THR A 73 3.99 22.75 7.68
N MET A 74 4.85 21.78 7.33
CA MET A 74 6.09 22.04 6.60
C MET A 74 5.83 22.68 5.24
N ARG A 75 4.84 22.17 4.50
CA ARG A 75 4.40 22.70 3.20
C ARG A 75 4.00 24.17 3.32
N SER A 76 3.16 24.50 4.30
CA SER A 76 2.68 25.87 4.51
C SER A 76 3.83 26.84 4.80
N LYS A 77 4.85 26.40 5.55
CA LYS A 77 6.05 27.19 5.83
C LYS A 77 7.00 27.30 4.63
N ALA A 78 7.08 26.27 3.81
CA ALA A 78 7.92 26.25 2.62
C ALA A 78 7.29 26.96 1.40
N LEU A 79 5.96 27.16 1.41
CA LEU A 79 5.22 27.75 0.29
C LEU A 79 5.76 29.10 -0.23
N PRO A 80 6.18 30.07 0.61
CA PRO A 80 6.77 31.32 0.13
C PRO A 80 8.02 31.09 -0.72
N TRP A 81 8.87 30.16 -0.31
CA TRP A 81 10.10 29.77 -1.03
C TRP A 81 9.77 29.12 -2.37
N PHE A 82 8.76 28.24 -2.39
CA PHE A 82 8.28 27.64 -3.64
C PHE A 82 7.71 28.69 -4.59
N ARG A 83 6.94 29.67 -4.08
CA ARG A 83 6.39 30.77 -4.90
C ARG A 83 7.50 31.58 -5.55
N GLU A 84 8.52 31.94 -4.80
CA GLU A 84 9.67 32.68 -5.31
C GLU A 84 10.40 31.89 -6.40
N LEU A 85 10.74 30.62 -6.13
CA LEU A 85 11.43 29.75 -7.08
C LEU A 85 10.61 29.54 -8.37
N LEU A 86 9.31 29.31 -8.23
CA LEU A 86 8.39 29.05 -9.34
C LEU A 86 8.07 30.31 -10.14
N SER A 87 8.13 31.50 -9.54
CA SER A 87 7.88 32.77 -10.22
C SER A 87 8.89 33.09 -11.33
N GLY A 88 10.08 32.47 -11.27
CA GLY A 88 11.09 32.54 -12.33
C GLY A 88 10.82 31.64 -13.54
N ILE A 89 9.71 30.89 -13.53
CA ILE A 89 9.36 29.90 -14.56
C ILE A 89 8.00 30.28 -15.16
N ASP A 90 7.84 30.10 -16.47
CA ASP A 90 6.58 30.35 -17.18
C ASP A 90 5.59 29.21 -16.96
N ILE A 91 4.89 29.25 -15.82
CA ILE A 91 3.84 28.29 -15.44
C ILE A 91 2.57 29.01 -14.98
N SER A 92 1.46 28.28 -14.91
CA SER A 92 0.18 28.83 -14.46
C SER A 92 0.29 29.50 -13.07
N ASN A 93 -0.37 30.65 -12.92
CA ASN A 93 -0.47 31.38 -11.65
C ASN A 93 -1.00 30.52 -10.50
N ASP A 94 -1.91 29.58 -10.78
CA ASP A 94 -2.44 28.67 -9.77
C ASP A 94 -1.37 27.72 -9.22
N TRP A 95 -0.43 27.28 -10.07
CA TRP A 95 0.69 26.46 -9.65
C TRP A 95 1.60 27.27 -8.74
N ILE A 96 1.97 28.49 -9.16
CA ILE A 96 2.81 29.39 -8.36
C ILE A 96 2.17 29.63 -7.00
N GLN A 97 0.89 30.04 -6.97
CA GLN A 97 0.18 30.35 -5.72
C GLN A 97 0.11 29.16 -4.76
N ASN A 98 -0.07 27.93 -5.27
CA ASN A 98 -0.19 26.74 -4.44
C ASN A 98 1.15 26.01 -4.18
N GLY A 99 2.21 26.38 -4.90
CA GLY A 99 3.52 25.71 -4.83
C GLY A 99 3.52 24.29 -5.42
N ARG A 100 2.48 23.92 -6.19
CA ARG A 100 2.26 22.58 -6.77
C ARG A 100 1.25 22.64 -7.92
N PRO A 101 1.29 21.71 -8.90
CA PRO A 101 0.39 21.73 -10.05
C PRO A 101 -1.07 21.44 -9.65
N CYS A 102 -1.27 20.54 -8.68
CA CYS A 102 -2.58 20.24 -8.10
C CYS A 102 -2.42 19.63 -6.71
N SER A 103 -3.54 19.46 -5.98
CA SER A 103 -3.54 18.65 -4.76
C SER A 103 -3.56 17.17 -5.15
N PRO A 104 -2.50 16.38 -4.84
CA PRO A 104 -2.40 15.00 -5.29
C PRO A 104 -3.53 14.14 -4.75
N ARG A 105 -3.96 13.15 -5.51
CA ARG A 105 -4.92 12.13 -5.06
C ARG A 105 -4.17 11.00 -4.36
N VAL A 106 -4.51 10.73 -3.10
CA VAL A 106 -3.92 9.61 -2.36
C VAL A 106 -4.82 8.38 -2.47
N LEU A 107 -4.22 7.26 -2.87
CA LEU A 107 -4.83 5.94 -2.92
C LEU A 107 -4.16 5.04 -1.89
N PHE A 108 -4.93 4.17 -1.23
CA PHE A 108 -4.42 3.23 -0.23
C PHE A 108 -4.46 1.81 -0.77
N VAL A 109 -3.34 1.10 -0.63
CA VAL A 109 -3.19 -0.27 -1.07
C VAL A 109 -2.77 -1.13 0.12
N PHE A 110 -3.52 -2.20 0.35
CA PHE A 110 -3.29 -3.12 1.46
C PHE A 110 -2.87 -4.50 0.95
N GLU A 111 -1.72 -5.00 1.40
CA GLU A 111 -1.13 -6.25 0.87
C GLU A 111 -1.74 -7.53 1.44
N SER A 112 -2.14 -7.52 2.71
CA SER A 112 -2.68 -8.71 3.37
C SER A 112 -4.15 -8.57 3.67
N CYS A 113 -4.95 -9.49 3.12
CA CYS A 113 -6.35 -9.67 3.50
C CYS A 113 -6.49 -10.84 4.50
N PRO A 114 -7.06 -10.64 5.70
CA PRO A 114 -7.30 -11.74 6.65
C PRO A 114 -8.30 -12.78 6.12
N LEU A 115 -9.03 -12.48 5.03
CA LEU A 115 -9.99 -13.38 4.39
C LEU A 115 -9.36 -14.33 3.34
N PHE A 116 -8.03 -14.31 3.20
CA PHE A 116 -7.29 -15.06 2.18
C PHE A 116 -7.59 -16.57 2.21
N HIS A 117 -7.61 -17.19 3.39
CA HIS A 117 -7.89 -18.63 3.53
C HIS A 117 -9.31 -19.07 3.13
N THR A 118 -10.27 -18.14 3.09
CA THR A 118 -11.67 -18.46 2.76
C THR A 118 -11.94 -18.38 1.25
N TYR A 119 -11.06 -17.71 0.50
CA TYR A 119 -11.21 -17.50 -0.94
C TYR A 119 -10.63 -18.65 -1.78
N ASP A 120 -9.51 -19.24 -1.37
CA ASP A 120 -8.92 -20.39 -2.09
C ASP A 120 -9.85 -21.61 -2.10
N ASN A 121 -10.66 -21.80 -1.05
CA ASN A 121 -11.64 -22.89 -0.99
C ASN A 121 -12.91 -22.62 -1.82
N ASN A 122 -13.21 -21.37 -2.18
CA ASN A 122 -14.42 -21.00 -2.93
C ASN A 122 -14.14 -20.65 -4.40
N ALA A 123 -12.89 -20.35 -4.79
CA ALA A 123 -12.54 -20.08 -6.18
C ALA A 123 -12.71 -21.33 -7.08
N ASN A 124 -12.53 -22.53 -6.52
CA ASN A 124 -12.77 -23.80 -7.22
C ASN A 124 -14.26 -24.21 -7.31
N ALA A 125 -15.18 -23.46 -6.67
CA ALA A 125 -16.61 -23.77 -6.67
C ALA A 125 -17.42 -22.94 -7.68
N VAL A 126 -16.79 -22.04 -8.44
CA VAL A 126 -17.49 -21.12 -9.37
C VAL A 126 -17.51 -21.64 -10.82
N ILE A 127 -16.83 -22.75 -11.12
CA ILE A 127 -16.82 -23.38 -12.45
C ILE A 127 -17.70 -24.64 -12.46
N GLU A 128 -18.84 -24.66 -11.79
CA GLU A 128 -19.85 -25.68 -12.07
C GLU A 128 -21.22 -25.26 -11.53
N GLY A 129 -22.18 -25.08 -12.43
CA GLY A 129 -23.59 -24.88 -12.08
C GLY A 129 -24.13 -23.49 -12.41
N GLY A 130 -24.69 -23.36 -13.61
CA GLY A 130 -25.55 -22.24 -13.96
C GLY A 130 -26.87 -22.22 -13.18
N ILE A 131 -27.62 -21.13 -13.40
CA ILE A 131 -29.05 -20.88 -13.11
C ILE A 131 -29.31 -19.81 -12.00
N ARG A 132 -29.80 -18.65 -12.48
CA ARG A 132 -30.55 -17.54 -11.81
C ARG A 132 -29.77 -16.56 -10.92
N SER A 133 -29.31 -15.48 -11.55
CA SER A 133 -28.66 -14.32 -10.92
C SER A 133 -29.63 -13.43 -10.13
N LYS A 134 -29.73 -13.66 -8.82
CA LYS A 134 -30.09 -12.60 -7.85
C LYS A 134 -28.99 -11.52 -7.86
N PRO A 135 -29.28 -10.24 -7.51
CA PRO A 135 -28.25 -9.21 -7.48
C PRO A 135 -27.13 -9.68 -6.54
N LYS A 136 -25.93 -9.89 -7.09
CA LYS A 136 -24.79 -10.46 -6.37
C LYS A 136 -24.55 -9.61 -5.13
N LYS A 137 -24.80 -10.16 -3.93
CA LYS A 137 -24.35 -9.56 -2.68
C LYS A 137 -22.87 -9.23 -2.85
N GLN A 138 -22.46 -7.99 -2.56
CA GLN A 138 -21.06 -7.55 -2.64
C GLN A 138 -20.16 -8.60 -1.98
N SER A 139 -19.05 -8.91 -2.65
CA SER A 139 -18.08 -9.87 -2.12
C SER A 139 -17.60 -9.44 -0.74
N PRO A 140 -17.25 -10.37 0.16
CA PRO A 140 -16.68 -10.04 1.47
C PRO A 140 -15.49 -9.08 1.37
N LEU A 141 -14.68 -9.22 0.32
CA LEU A 141 -13.56 -8.32 0.02
C LEU A 141 -14.03 -6.89 -0.28
N LYS A 142 -15.01 -6.71 -1.18
CA LYS A 142 -15.55 -5.39 -1.52
C LYS A 142 -16.19 -4.70 -0.31
N LYS A 143 -16.83 -5.47 0.57
CA LYS A 143 -17.35 -4.94 1.85
C LYS A 143 -16.23 -4.45 2.76
N LEU A 144 -15.10 -5.16 2.80
CA LEU A 144 -13.93 -4.76 3.58
C LEU A 144 -13.29 -3.50 2.99
N GLU A 145 -13.14 -3.40 1.66
CA GLU A 145 -12.65 -2.20 0.97
C GLU A 145 -13.51 -0.98 1.32
N HIS A 146 -14.83 -1.07 1.14
CA HIS A 146 -15.74 0.03 1.50
C HIS A 146 -15.72 0.37 3.00
N SER A 147 -15.56 -0.63 3.87
CA SER A 147 -15.43 -0.38 5.31
C SER A 147 -14.14 0.38 5.64
N LEU A 148 -13.03 0.06 4.97
CA LEU A 148 -11.76 0.76 5.14
C LEU A 148 -11.81 2.17 4.54
N GLU A 149 -12.47 2.37 3.39
CA GLU A 149 -12.70 3.70 2.80
C GLU A 149 -13.41 4.62 3.79
N ASP A 150 -14.52 4.14 4.36
CA ASP A 150 -15.30 4.87 5.35
C ASP A 150 -14.46 5.22 6.59
N GLN A 151 -13.68 4.26 7.09
CA GLN A 151 -12.82 4.45 8.25
C GLN A 151 -11.73 5.49 7.98
N ILE A 152 -11.00 5.35 6.87
CA ILE A 152 -9.94 6.28 6.47
C ILE A 152 -10.51 7.68 6.28
N TYR A 153 -11.61 7.81 5.54
CA TYR A 153 -12.25 9.10 5.30
C TYR A 153 -12.66 9.77 6.61
N ARG A 154 -13.31 9.04 7.54
CA ARG A 154 -13.71 9.56 8.85
C ARG A 154 -12.51 10.00 9.69
N ILE A 155 -11.45 9.20 9.72
CA ILE A 155 -10.23 9.52 10.49
C ILE A 155 -9.55 10.77 9.92
N LEU A 156 -9.36 10.84 8.60
CA LEU A 156 -8.71 11.98 7.94
C LEU A 156 -9.52 13.27 8.07
N ARG A 157 -10.87 13.20 8.00
CA ARG A 157 -11.76 14.35 8.23
C ARG A 157 -11.73 14.81 9.68
N LYS A 158 -11.88 13.88 10.64
CA LYS A 158 -11.89 14.21 12.08
C LYS A 158 -10.56 14.79 12.53
N SER A 159 -9.46 14.31 11.97
CA SER A 159 -8.11 14.82 12.23
C SER A 159 -7.74 16.06 11.41
N ARG A 160 -8.66 16.60 10.58
CA ARG A 160 -8.45 17.77 9.71
C ARG A 160 -7.26 17.64 8.75
N VAL A 161 -6.88 16.41 8.37
CA VAL A 161 -5.85 16.19 7.33
C VAL A 161 -6.42 16.50 5.95
N ILE A 162 -7.69 16.17 5.71
CA ILE A 162 -8.43 16.54 4.50
C ILE A 162 -9.56 17.50 4.85
N THR A 163 -9.71 18.55 4.04
CA THR A 163 -10.77 19.56 4.20
C THR A 163 -11.69 19.58 2.97
N ASN A 164 -12.70 20.46 2.97
CA ASN A 164 -13.60 20.62 1.82
C ASN A 164 -12.86 21.22 0.60
N VAL A 165 -11.80 21.99 0.85
CA VAL A 165 -11.00 22.63 -0.19
C VAL A 165 -9.69 21.86 -0.32
N SER A 166 -9.59 21.05 -1.38
CA SER A 166 -8.41 20.21 -1.65
C SER A 166 -7.12 21.02 -1.77
N GLY A 167 -7.20 22.27 -2.26
CA GLY A 167 -6.09 23.21 -2.36
C GLY A 167 -5.46 23.59 -1.01
N ASN A 168 -6.24 23.56 0.08
CA ASN A 168 -5.76 23.86 1.42
C ASN A 168 -5.23 22.65 2.18
N SER A 169 -5.44 21.44 1.65
CA SER A 169 -5.01 20.19 2.27
C SER A 169 -3.72 19.68 1.63
N LEU A 170 -2.98 18.80 2.30
CA LEU A 170 -1.78 18.18 1.71
C LEU A 170 -2.11 17.37 0.44
N PHE A 171 -3.26 16.68 0.47
CA PHE A 171 -3.76 15.84 -0.61
C PHE A 171 -5.30 15.80 -0.61
N ALA A 172 -5.86 15.21 -1.67
CA ALA A 172 -7.28 14.92 -1.80
C ALA A 172 -7.53 13.40 -1.80
N VAL A 173 -8.72 13.01 -1.35
CA VAL A 173 -9.22 11.64 -1.46
C VAL A 173 -10.46 11.66 -2.36
N PRO A 174 -10.59 10.76 -3.34
CA PRO A 174 -11.79 10.66 -4.17
C PRO A 174 -13.04 10.38 -3.33
N ALA A 175 -14.09 11.20 -3.49
CA ALA A 175 -15.34 11.04 -2.72
C ALA A 175 -16.31 10.02 -3.35
N ASN A 176 -16.34 9.94 -4.69
CA ASN A 176 -17.28 9.10 -5.45
C ASN A 176 -16.57 8.00 -6.24
N GLN A 177 -15.30 7.73 -5.96
CA GLN A 177 -14.49 6.73 -6.64
C GLN A 177 -13.79 5.88 -5.59
N GLU A 178 -13.58 4.61 -5.90
CA GLU A 178 -12.83 3.70 -5.03
C GLU A 178 -11.40 4.23 -4.88
N PHE A 179 -10.93 4.29 -3.63
CA PHE A 179 -9.59 4.78 -3.31
C PHE A 179 -8.82 3.84 -2.38
N VAL A 180 -9.45 2.74 -1.96
CA VAL A 180 -8.79 1.66 -1.23
C VAL A 180 -8.82 0.40 -2.08
N PHE A 181 -7.67 -0.27 -2.15
CA PHE A 181 -7.55 -1.57 -2.80
C PHE A 181 -6.89 -2.56 -1.85
N ILE A 182 -7.44 -3.78 -1.79
CA ILE A 182 -6.86 -4.88 -1.02
C ILE A 182 -6.44 -5.98 -1.99
N PHE A 183 -5.17 -6.41 -1.91
CA PHE A 183 -4.71 -7.55 -2.69
C PHE A 183 -5.46 -8.82 -2.27
N SER A 184 -6.24 -9.38 -3.20
CA SER A 184 -7.00 -10.63 -3.01
C SER A 184 -6.17 -11.88 -3.33
N SER A 185 -5.14 -11.73 -4.15
CA SER A 185 -4.19 -12.77 -4.52
C SER A 185 -2.82 -12.11 -4.64
N LYS A 186 -1.78 -12.74 -4.12
CA LYS A 186 -0.40 -12.25 -4.30
C LYS A 186 -0.03 -12.53 -5.76
N PRO A 187 0.14 -11.50 -6.63
CA PRO A 187 0.46 -11.73 -8.02
C PRO A 187 1.92 -12.19 -8.22
N TYR A 188 2.70 -12.24 -7.14
CA TYR A 188 4.10 -12.66 -7.12
C TYR A 188 4.33 -13.63 -5.95
N ILE A 189 5.31 -14.52 -6.14
CA ILE A 189 5.72 -15.50 -5.14
C ILE A 189 6.42 -14.77 -3.99
N THR A 190 5.79 -14.73 -2.80
CA THR A 190 6.42 -14.12 -1.61
C THR A 190 7.36 -15.07 -0.88
N ASP A 191 7.12 -16.37 -1.00
CA ASP A 191 7.96 -17.42 -0.42
C ASP A 191 8.33 -18.41 -1.51
N PHE A 192 9.51 -18.22 -2.09
CA PHE A 192 10.04 -19.11 -3.12
C PHE A 192 10.22 -20.52 -2.58
N VAL A 193 10.69 -20.66 -1.33
CA VAL A 193 10.95 -21.98 -0.74
C VAL A 193 9.63 -22.71 -0.53
N GLY A 194 8.64 -22.08 0.09
CA GLY A 194 7.30 -22.66 0.26
C GLY A 194 6.62 -22.98 -1.05
N PHE A 195 6.75 -22.11 -2.07
CA PHE A 195 6.24 -22.38 -3.42
C PHE A 195 6.88 -23.66 -4.01
N PHE A 196 8.22 -23.75 -4.04
CA PHE A 196 8.90 -24.91 -4.59
C PHE A 196 8.62 -26.18 -3.78
N LEU A 197 8.55 -26.11 -2.45
CA LEU A 197 8.16 -27.25 -1.61
C LEU A 197 6.73 -27.74 -1.91
N THR A 198 5.81 -26.81 -2.17
CA THR A 198 4.43 -27.15 -2.57
C THR A 198 4.40 -27.81 -3.95
N GLN A 199 5.18 -27.28 -4.90
CA GLN A 199 5.30 -27.89 -6.23
C GLN A 199 5.92 -29.28 -6.18
N ILE A 200 7.02 -29.46 -5.43
CA ILE A 200 7.66 -30.78 -5.23
C ILE A 200 6.65 -31.75 -4.60
N ARG A 201 5.91 -31.32 -3.57
CA ARG A 201 4.87 -32.15 -2.94
C ARG A 201 3.79 -32.56 -3.94
N ALA A 202 3.30 -31.65 -4.77
CA ALA A 202 2.29 -31.94 -5.79
C ALA A 202 2.80 -32.96 -6.82
N HIS A 203 4.04 -32.80 -7.32
CA HIS A 203 4.63 -33.73 -8.28
C HIS A 203 4.87 -35.12 -7.65
N CYS A 204 5.31 -35.19 -6.40
CA CYS A 204 5.46 -36.45 -5.67
C CYS A 204 4.12 -37.15 -5.40
N GLN A 205 3.04 -36.39 -5.21
CA GLN A 205 1.69 -36.95 -5.04
C GLN A 205 1.15 -37.52 -6.37
N MET A 206 1.34 -36.82 -7.49
CA MET A 206 0.96 -37.32 -8.81
C MET A 206 1.74 -38.59 -9.18
N ALA A 207 3.04 -38.66 -8.88
CA ALA A 207 3.85 -39.86 -9.11
C ALA A 207 3.30 -41.08 -8.34
N LYS A 208 2.92 -40.90 -7.06
CA LYS A 208 2.31 -41.96 -6.26
C LYS A 208 0.95 -42.42 -6.80
N GLU A 209 0.15 -41.51 -7.35
CA GLU A 209 -1.15 -41.86 -7.94
C GLU A 209 -0.99 -42.65 -9.25
N LEU A 210 0.02 -42.32 -10.07
CA LEU A 210 0.36 -43.05 -11.30
C LEU A 210 0.84 -44.48 -11.00
N ASP A 211 1.73 -44.66 -10.02
CA ASP A 211 2.22 -45.99 -9.59
C ASP A 211 1.08 -46.89 -9.06
N LEU A 212 0.05 -46.31 -8.44
CA LEU A 212 -1.12 -47.05 -7.94
C LEU A 212 -2.09 -47.44 -9.07
N THR A 213 -2.13 -46.67 -10.16
CA THR A 213 -2.96 -47.00 -11.33
C THR A 213 -2.34 -48.08 -12.21
N GLU A 214 -1.02 -48.11 -12.37
CA GLU A 214 -0.31 -49.16 -13.11
C GLU A 214 -0.42 -50.53 -12.41
N ASN A 215 -0.21 -50.57 -11.08
CA ASN A 215 -0.36 -51.80 -10.31
C ASN A 215 -1.79 -52.39 -10.33
N LYS A 216 -2.84 -51.56 -10.46
CA LYS A 216 -4.23 -52.01 -10.58
C LYS A 216 -4.58 -52.59 -11.96
N GLN A 217 -3.85 -52.24 -13.01
CA GLN A 217 -4.05 -52.80 -14.35
C GLN A 217 -3.40 -54.18 -14.47
N GLU A 218 -2.25 -54.40 -13.84
CA GLU A 218 -1.60 -55.72 -13.82
C GLU A 218 -2.37 -56.78 -13.03
N THR A 219 -3.10 -56.41 -11.96
CA THR A 219 -3.90 -57.38 -11.19
C THR A 219 -5.21 -57.80 -11.86
N LYS A 220 -5.64 -57.14 -12.94
CA LYS A 220 -6.85 -57.50 -13.69
C LYS A 220 -6.59 -58.40 -14.91
N ASN A 221 -5.32 -58.60 -15.27
CA ASN A 221 -4.92 -59.39 -16.44
C ASN A 221 -4.34 -60.78 -16.08
N ASN A 222 -4.42 -61.19 -14.81
CA ASN A 222 -4.16 -62.55 -14.33
C ASN A 222 -5.43 -63.11 -13.68
#